data_AF-A0A7R8C3F4-F1
#
_entry.id   AF-A0A7R8C3F4-F1
#
_cell.length_a   1.000
_cell.length_b   1.000
_cell.length_c   1.000
_cell.angle_alpha   90.00
_cell.angle_beta   90.00
_cell.angle_gamma   90.00
#
_symmetry.space_group_name_H-M   'P 1'
#
loop_
_entity.id
_entity.type
_entity.pdbx_description
1 polymer ?
#
loop_
_entity_poly.entity_id
_entity_poly.type
_entity_poly.pdbx_seq_one_letter_code
_entity_poly.pdbx_strand_id
1 'polypeptide(L)'
;MGPRGAAAVAVALWVLVAAGDAAEPGAATPRRCLLSHYRSLDPRALAAVKALRDRYEEATLSWRPRNCSFRPRRDPPRPWSCARLRRVARGLEDAQAVLSRLRSPERLPGTGPTLELLAAARRDVGACLELARPGSRGKSVRPPRRRPQRRRADSPRCHEASVIFNLLRLLTRDLRLVADSGPCL
;
A
#
# COMPACT_ATOMS: atom_id res chain seq x y z
N MET A 1 -40.12 9.87 -82.78
CA MET A 1 -41.14 9.04 -82.10
C MET A 1 -40.47 8.35 -80.94
N GLY A 2 -40.91 8.62 -79.71
CA GLY A 2 -40.35 8.00 -78.50
C GLY A 2 -40.64 6.51 -78.43
N PRO A 3 -40.00 5.82 -77.46
CA PRO A 3 -40.83 5.29 -76.39
C PRO A 3 -40.27 5.52 -75.00
N ARG A 4 -41.22 5.64 -74.08
CA ARG A 4 -41.10 5.69 -72.63
C ARG A 4 -40.74 4.31 -72.10
N GLY A 5 -39.93 4.25 -71.05
CA GLY A 5 -39.73 3.06 -70.24
C GLY A 5 -39.29 3.47 -68.86
N ALA A 6 -40.26 3.61 -67.96
CA ALA A 6 -40.03 3.90 -66.55
C ALA A 6 -39.30 2.71 -65.90
N ALA A 7 -38.19 2.99 -65.22
CA ALA A 7 -37.54 2.04 -64.33
C ALA A 7 -37.34 2.73 -62.98
N ALA A 8 -38.09 2.27 -61.99
CA ALA A 8 -38.05 2.73 -60.62
C ALA A 8 -36.66 2.46 -60.01
N VAL A 9 -35.93 3.52 -59.64
CA VAL A 9 -34.68 3.38 -58.90
C VAL A 9 -35.03 3.40 -57.41
N ALA A 10 -35.03 2.21 -56.81
CA ALA A 10 -35.19 2.04 -55.37
C ALA A 10 -33.98 2.68 -54.66
N VAL A 11 -34.24 3.69 -53.83
CA VAL A 11 -33.23 4.28 -52.94
C VAL A 11 -33.05 3.31 -51.77
N ALA A 12 -31.98 2.52 -51.81
CA ALA A 12 -31.56 1.70 -50.68
C ALA A 12 -30.92 2.61 -49.60
N LEU A 13 -31.68 2.91 -48.56
CA LEU A 13 -31.20 3.63 -47.39
C LEU A 13 -30.30 2.69 -46.57
N TRP A 14 -28.98 2.76 -46.76
CA TRP A 14 -28.04 2.04 -45.91
C TRP A 14 -27.92 2.74 -44.55
N VAL A 15 -28.67 2.24 -43.58
CA VAL A 15 -28.45 2.57 -42.16
C VAL A 15 -27.14 1.91 -41.74
N LEU A 16 -26.07 2.70 -41.65
CA LEU A 16 -24.86 2.29 -40.93
C LEU A 16 -25.23 2.21 -39.44
N VAL A 17 -25.49 0.98 -38.98
CA VAL A 17 -25.50 0.65 -37.56
C VAL A 17 -24.11 1.01 -37.03
N ALA A 18 -24.05 2.01 -36.17
CA ALA A 18 -22.90 2.27 -35.34
C ALA A 18 -22.67 1.01 -34.50
N ALA A 19 -21.66 0.21 -34.88
CA ALA A 19 -21.01 -0.67 -33.93
C ALA A 19 -20.38 0.25 -32.88
N GLY A 20 -21.17 0.54 -31.84
CA GLY A 20 -20.61 0.93 -30.56
C GLY A 20 -19.79 -0.26 -30.10
N ASP A 21 -18.51 -0.27 -30.45
CA ASP A 21 -17.52 -1.01 -29.69
C ASP A 21 -17.65 -0.49 -28.27
N ALA A 22 -18.38 -1.25 -27.47
CA ALA A 22 -18.38 -1.14 -26.03
C ALA A 22 -16.93 -1.32 -25.61
N ALA A 23 -16.23 -0.19 -25.46
CA ALA A 23 -14.99 -0.12 -24.74
C ALA A 23 -15.32 -0.57 -23.31
N GLU A 24 -15.18 -1.87 -23.07
CA GLU A 24 -15.16 -2.49 -21.76
C GLU A 24 -14.27 -1.66 -20.84
N PRO A 25 -14.81 -0.96 -19.82
CA PRO A 25 -14.02 -0.21 -18.88
C PRO A 25 -13.49 -1.21 -17.84
N GLY A 26 -12.50 -2.02 -18.21
CA GLY A 26 -12.14 -3.15 -17.35
C GLY A 26 -10.73 -3.71 -17.46
N ALA A 27 -10.00 -3.46 -18.54
CA ALA A 27 -8.61 -3.92 -18.64
C ALA A 27 -7.66 -2.92 -17.97
N ALA A 28 -7.74 -2.82 -16.63
CA ALA A 28 -6.68 -2.20 -15.86
C ALA A 28 -5.38 -2.93 -16.21
N THR A 29 -4.46 -2.24 -16.88
CA THR A 29 -3.13 -2.77 -17.19
C THR A 29 -2.55 -3.44 -15.93
N PRO A 30 -1.97 -4.65 -16.04
CA PRO A 30 -1.42 -5.33 -14.87
C PRO A 30 -0.45 -4.38 -14.18
N ARG A 31 -0.79 -3.98 -12.95
CA ARG A 31 0.02 -3.05 -12.16
C ARG A 31 1.40 -3.68 -12.02
N ARG A 32 2.40 -3.05 -12.63
CA ARG A 32 3.78 -3.55 -12.61
C ARG A 32 4.28 -3.48 -11.17
N CYS A 33 4.86 -4.58 -10.68
CA CYS A 33 5.56 -4.57 -9.40
C CYS A 33 6.86 -3.78 -9.56
N LEU A 34 6.87 -2.54 -9.07
CA LEU A 34 8.02 -1.62 -9.11
C LEU A 34 8.45 -1.34 -7.68
N LEU A 35 9.50 -2.02 -7.22
CA LEU A 35 10.08 -1.79 -5.89
C LEU A 35 11.50 -1.23 -5.93
N SER A 36 12.11 -1.16 -7.11
CA SER A 36 13.53 -0.81 -7.28
C SER A 36 13.87 0.57 -6.71
N HIS A 37 12.97 1.55 -6.81
CA HIS A 37 13.19 2.89 -6.25
C HIS A 37 13.20 2.94 -4.73
N TYR A 38 12.70 1.91 -4.04
CA TYR A 38 12.79 1.82 -2.58
C TYR A 38 14.13 1.27 -2.08
N ARG A 39 15.06 0.90 -2.97
CA ARG A 39 16.44 0.56 -2.57
C ARG A 39 17.19 1.77 -2.01
N SER A 40 16.86 2.96 -2.51
CA SER A 40 17.40 4.24 -2.07
C SER A 40 16.30 5.30 -2.15
N LEU A 41 15.72 5.65 -1.01
CA LEU A 41 14.71 6.70 -0.93
C LEU A 41 15.34 8.09 -1.05
N ASP A 42 14.57 9.04 -1.58
CA ASP A 42 14.98 10.45 -1.67
C ASP A 42 15.35 10.98 -0.26
N PRO A 43 16.56 11.56 -0.08
CA PRO A 43 16.99 12.11 1.21
C PRO A 43 16.06 13.19 1.78
N ARG A 44 15.41 14.00 0.94
CA ARG A 44 14.43 15.02 1.36
C ARG A 44 13.16 14.36 1.89
N ALA A 45 12.71 13.28 1.28
CA ALA A 45 11.57 12.52 1.78
C ALA A 45 11.89 11.91 3.15
N LEU A 46 13.09 11.35 3.33
CA LEU A 46 13.54 10.83 4.63
C LEU A 46 13.70 11.94 5.68
N ALA A 47 14.14 13.14 5.29
CA ALA A 47 14.22 14.30 6.17
C ALA A 47 12.83 14.74 6.65
N ALA A 48 11.81 14.71 5.79
CA ALA A 48 10.43 15.01 6.18
C ALA A 48 9.88 14.00 7.21
N VAL A 49 10.14 12.70 7.00
CA VAL A 49 9.76 11.64 7.95
C VAL A 49 10.48 11.83 9.29
N LYS A 50 11.77 12.18 9.25
CA LYS A 50 12.56 12.45 10.45
C LYS A 50 12.02 13.68 11.20
N ALA A 51 11.73 14.77 10.50
CA ALA A 51 11.17 15.98 11.11
C ALA A 51 9.82 15.71 11.80
N LEU A 52 8.96 14.89 11.19
CA LEU A 52 7.71 14.43 11.79
C LEU A 52 7.96 13.69 13.11
N ARG A 53 8.86 12.69 13.07
CA ARG A 53 9.21 11.87 14.23
C ARG A 53 9.78 12.74 15.34
N ASP A 54 10.75 13.59 15.02
CA ASP A 54 11.46 14.41 16.01
C ASP A 54 10.50 15.41 16.67
N ARG A 55 9.58 16.00 15.91
CA ARG A 55 8.54 16.87 16.47
C ARG A 55 7.53 16.11 17.32
N TYR A 56 7.17 14.89 16.91
CA TYR A 56 6.30 14.03 17.71
C TYR A 56 6.97 13.66 19.03
N GLU A 57 8.25 13.27 19.00
CA GLU A 57 9.06 12.96 20.17
C GLU A 57 9.03 14.12 21.18
N GLU A 58 9.33 15.34 20.72
CA GLU A 58 9.27 16.57 21.52
C GLU A 58 7.89 16.78 22.18
N ALA A 59 6.81 16.63 21.39
CA ALA A 59 5.44 16.75 21.89
C ALA A 59 5.04 15.66 22.90
N THR A 60 5.80 14.55 22.92
CA THR A 60 5.58 13.40 23.81
C THR A 60 6.54 13.32 24.99
N LEU A 61 7.55 14.21 25.09
CA LEU A 61 8.51 14.22 26.21
C LEU A 61 7.84 14.39 27.58
N SER A 62 6.72 15.13 27.63
CA SER A 62 5.93 15.32 28.86
C SER A 62 5.09 14.09 29.25
N TRP A 63 5.00 13.08 28.38
CA TRP A 63 4.21 11.90 28.67
C TRP A 63 4.95 11.05 29.69
N ARG A 64 4.40 10.88 30.90
CA ARG A 64 4.97 9.91 31.85
C ARG A 64 4.93 8.51 31.21
N PRO A 65 6.03 7.73 31.17
CA PRO A 65 6.12 6.44 30.47
C PRO A 65 5.24 5.30 31.01
N ARG A 66 4.21 5.57 31.82
CA ARG A 66 3.74 4.60 32.80
C ARG A 66 2.97 3.39 32.28
N ASN A 67 2.57 3.30 31.00
CA ASN A 67 1.78 2.16 30.53
C ASN A 67 2.10 1.63 29.11
N CYS A 68 2.99 2.27 28.35
CA CYS A 68 3.34 1.77 27.02
C CYS A 68 4.55 0.83 27.14
N SER A 69 4.35 -0.48 26.93
CA SER A 69 5.48 -1.36 26.70
C SER A 69 6.00 -1.12 25.28
N PHE A 70 6.89 -0.14 25.12
CA PHE A 70 7.64 0.06 23.88
C PHE A 70 8.55 -1.14 23.66
N ARG A 71 8.05 -2.12 22.93
CA ARG A 71 8.89 -3.18 22.39
C ARG A 71 9.25 -2.74 20.98
N PRO A 72 10.54 -2.47 20.68
CA PRO A 72 10.99 -2.36 19.30
C PRO A 72 10.39 -3.51 18.51
N ARG A 73 9.80 -3.22 17.34
CA ARG A 73 9.14 -4.25 16.53
C ARG A 73 10.11 -5.41 16.38
N ARG A 74 9.79 -6.58 16.95
CA ARG A 74 10.75 -7.69 16.95
C ARG A 74 11.11 -7.99 15.50
N ASP A 75 12.40 -8.13 15.21
CA ASP A 75 12.82 -8.50 13.86
C ASP A 75 12.04 -9.76 13.47
N PRO A 76 11.38 -9.76 12.30
CA PRO A 76 10.60 -10.91 11.89
C PRO A 76 11.52 -12.15 11.91
N PRO A 77 11.11 -13.28 12.51
CA PRO A 77 11.83 -14.53 12.29
C PRO A 77 11.87 -14.77 10.78
N ARG A 78 13.07 -14.96 10.20
CA ARG A 78 13.29 -14.94 8.74
C ARG A 78 12.23 -15.80 8.04
N PRO A 79 11.36 -15.19 7.22
CA PRO A 79 10.66 -15.97 6.23
C PRO A 79 11.08 -15.50 4.84
N TRP A 80 11.01 -16.44 3.90
CA TRP A 80 11.09 -16.22 2.46
C TRP A 80 10.23 -15.01 2.04
N SER A 81 10.68 -14.31 0.98
CA SER A 81 10.26 -12.98 0.49
C SER A 81 8.79 -12.60 0.77
N CYS A 82 7.84 -13.51 0.62
CA CYS A 82 6.41 -13.21 0.75
C CYS A 82 5.82 -12.93 2.11
N ALA A 83 6.31 -13.56 3.17
CA ALA A 83 5.82 -13.18 4.49
C ALA A 83 6.45 -11.84 4.94
N ARG A 84 7.60 -11.47 4.38
CA ARG A 84 8.20 -10.14 4.56
C ARG A 84 7.42 -9.07 3.80
N LEU A 85 7.13 -9.27 2.51
CA LEU A 85 6.30 -8.37 1.70
C LEU A 85 4.93 -8.11 2.37
N ARG A 86 4.23 -9.17 2.81
CA ARG A 86 2.97 -9.06 3.56
C ARG A 86 3.08 -8.35 4.92
N ARG A 87 4.26 -8.35 5.53
CA ARG A 87 4.49 -7.65 6.80
C ARG A 87 4.71 -6.16 6.55
N VAL A 88 5.51 -5.83 5.54
CA VAL A 88 5.75 -4.44 5.12
C VAL A 88 4.43 -3.81 4.66
N ALA A 89 3.65 -4.51 3.84
CA ALA A 89 2.30 -4.06 3.45
C ALA A 89 1.46 -3.68 4.68
N ARG A 90 1.33 -4.59 5.66
CA ARG A 90 0.60 -4.31 6.91
C ARG A 90 1.20 -3.15 7.72
N GLY A 91 2.52 -3.00 7.73
CA GLY A 91 3.19 -1.88 8.40
C GLY A 91 2.88 -0.54 7.73
N LEU A 92 2.83 -0.50 6.40
CA LEU A 92 2.51 0.70 5.64
C LEU A 92 1.03 1.09 5.78
N GLU A 93 0.12 0.10 5.73
CA GLU A 93 -1.31 0.29 6.01
C GLU A 93 -1.53 0.91 7.39
N ASP A 94 -0.92 0.32 8.41
CA ASP A 94 -1.01 0.75 9.80
C ASP A 94 -0.42 2.16 9.99
N ALA A 95 0.73 2.44 9.38
CA ALA A 95 1.35 3.76 9.37
C ALA A 95 0.45 4.83 8.76
N GLN A 96 -0.12 4.57 7.58
CA GLN A 96 -1.05 5.49 6.93
C GLN A 96 -2.29 5.71 7.82
N ALA A 97 -2.86 4.63 8.33
CA ALA A 97 -4.07 4.67 9.15
C ALA A 97 -3.90 5.46 10.45
N VAL A 98 -2.72 5.43 11.06
CA VAL A 98 -2.37 6.22 12.25
C VAL A 98 -2.15 7.67 11.87
N LEU A 99 -1.29 7.94 10.88
CA LEU A 99 -0.95 9.31 10.50
C LEU A 99 -2.17 10.11 9.99
N SER A 100 -3.07 9.48 9.23
CA SER A 100 -4.31 10.10 8.76
C SER A 100 -5.31 10.40 9.88
N ARG A 101 -5.14 9.82 11.08
CA ARG A 101 -6.00 10.02 12.25
C ARG A 101 -5.35 10.88 13.34
N LEU A 102 -4.18 11.45 13.07
CA LEU A 102 -3.55 12.37 13.99
C LEU A 102 -4.50 13.53 14.28
N ARG A 103 -4.65 13.86 15.57
CA ARG A 103 -5.57 14.91 16.02
C ARG A 103 -5.15 16.31 15.56
N SER A 104 -3.89 16.51 15.20
CA SER A 104 -3.34 17.80 14.77
C SER A 104 -2.16 17.60 13.82
N PRO A 105 -2.41 17.17 12.56
CA PRO A 105 -1.35 16.88 11.59
C PRO A 105 -0.56 18.15 11.21
N GLU A 106 -1.19 19.31 11.23
CA GLU A 106 -0.57 20.63 10.96
C GLU A 106 0.56 20.97 11.94
N ARG A 107 0.54 20.40 13.14
CA ARG A 107 1.58 20.63 14.17
C ARG A 107 2.81 19.75 13.97
N LEU A 108 2.73 18.78 13.07
CA LEU A 108 3.77 17.79 12.80
C LEU A 108 4.31 18.04 11.38
N PRO A 109 5.45 18.74 11.25
CA PRO A 109 6.03 19.05 9.94
C PRO A 109 6.37 17.76 9.22
N GLY A 110 6.18 17.72 7.89
CA GLY A 110 6.45 16.53 7.09
C GLY A 110 5.34 15.48 7.08
N THR A 111 4.19 15.71 7.73
CA THR A 111 3.04 14.77 7.71
C THR A 111 2.48 14.54 6.31
N GLY A 112 2.23 15.60 5.54
CA GLY A 112 1.77 15.51 4.15
C GLY A 112 2.71 14.67 3.27
N PRO A 113 3.99 15.08 3.11
CA PRO A 113 4.97 14.31 2.35
C PRO A 113 5.13 12.86 2.82
N THR A 114 5.04 12.60 4.13
CA THR A 114 5.11 11.24 4.68
C THR A 114 3.89 10.40 4.26
N LEU A 115 2.68 10.97 4.30
CA LEU A 115 1.45 10.29 3.88
C LEU A 115 1.46 9.98 2.37
N GLU A 116 2.00 10.88 1.56
CA GLU A 116 2.19 10.67 0.12
C GLU A 116 3.16 9.52 -0.16
N LEU A 117 4.32 9.52 0.52
CA LEU A 117 5.30 8.44 0.42
C LEU A 117 4.72 7.09 0.85
N LEU A 118 3.99 7.05 1.97
CA LEU A 118 3.32 5.84 2.43
C LEU A 118 2.26 5.35 1.43
N ALA A 119 1.47 6.27 0.85
CA ALA A 119 0.46 5.91 -0.14
C ALA A 119 1.10 5.34 -1.42
N ALA A 120 2.21 5.92 -1.89
CA ALA A 120 2.97 5.38 -3.01
C ALA A 120 3.51 3.97 -2.69
N ALA A 121 4.19 3.82 -1.55
CA ALA A 121 4.72 2.53 -1.11
C ALA A 121 3.64 1.46 -0.98
N ARG A 122 2.46 1.80 -0.46
CA ARG A 122 1.33 0.87 -0.37
C ARG A 122 0.84 0.41 -1.74
N ARG A 123 0.69 1.33 -2.70
CA ARG A 123 0.27 0.99 -4.06
C ARG A 123 1.25 0.02 -4.72
N ASP A 124 2.54 0.31 -4.61
CA ASP A 124 3.59 -0.50 -5.25
C ASP A 124 3.75 -1.87 -4.59
N VAL A 125 3.80 -1.92 -3.26
CA VAL A 125 3.84 -3.17 -2.49
C VAL A 125 2.57 -4.01 -2.70
N GLY A 126 1.42 -3.35 -2.80
CA GLY A 126 0.14 -3.99 -3.14
C GLY A 126 0.19 -4.65 -4.51
N ALA A 127 0.65 -3.94 -5.54
CA ALA A 127 0.82 -4.50 -6.88
C ALA A 127 1.71 -5.76 -6.89
N CYS A 128 2.79 -5.77 -6.10
CA CYS A 128 3.66 -6.93 -5.97
C CYS A 128 3.04 -8.12 -5.23
N LEU A 129 2.04 -7.88 -4.37
CA LEU A 129 1.29 -8.94 -3.69
C LEU A 129 0.25 -9.57 -4.61
N GLU A 130 -0.36 -8.80 -5.50
CA GLU A 130 -1.34 -9.31 -6.48
C GLU A 130 -0.72 -10.30 -7.49
N LEU A 131 0.60 -10.20 -7.74
CA LEU A 131 1.33 -11.17 -8.56
C LEU A 131 1.39 -12.57 -7.92
N ALA A 132 1.29 -12.65 -6.60
CA ALA A 132 1.22 -13.89 -5.86
C ALA A 132 -0.22 -14.43 -5.92
N ARG A 133 -0.66 -14.91 -7.09
CA ARG A 133 -2.01 -15.49 -7.27
C ARG A 133 -2.37 -16.37 -6.07
N PRO A 134 -3.62 -16.33 -5.56
CA PRO A 134 -4.09 -17.26 -4.55
C PRO A 134 -4.37 -18.65 -5.17
N GLY A 135 -3.38 -19.23 -5.85
CA GLY A 135 -3.43 -20.57 -6.42
C GLY A 135 -2.81 -21.58 -5.46
N SER A 136 -3.63 -22.48 -4.93
CA SER A 136 -3.24 -23.58 -4.02
C SER A 136 -2.70 -23.13 -2.66
N ARG A 137 -3.59 -22.59 -1.81
CA ARG A 137 -3.40 -22.76 -0.36
C ARG A 137 -3.61 -24.24 -0.05
N GLY A 138 -2.55 -25.05 -0.19
CA GLY A 138 -2.49 -26.34 0.47
C GLY A 138 -2.88 -26.10 1.92
N LYS A 139 -3.95 -26.75 2.37
CA LYS A 139 -4.41 -26.68 3.75
C LYS A 139 -3.31 -27.30 4.60
N SER A 140 -2.32 -26.50 5.00
CA SER A 140 -1.41 -26.92 6.06
C SER A 140 -2.28 -27.04 7.30
N VAL A 141 -2.61 -28.28 7.68
CA VAL A 141 -3.20 -28.59 8.98
C VAL A 141 -2.12 -28.24 9.99
N ARG A 142 -2.05 -26.96 10.35
CA ARG A 142 -1.19 -26.52 11.44
C ARG A 142 -1.84 -27.04 12.72
N PRO A 143 -1.11 -27.78 13.57
CA PRO A 143 -1.62 -28.12 14.89
C PRO A 143 -2.03 -26.82 15.61
N PRO A 144 -3.05 -26.85 16.49
CA PRO A 144 -3.55 -25.67 17.16
C PRO A 144 -2.38 -24.99 17.87
N ARG A 145 -1.90 -23.89 17.30
CA ARG A 145 -0.90 -23.05 17.94
C ARG A 145 -1.49 -22.66 19.28
N ARG A 146 -0.78 -22.94 20.37
CA ARG A 146 -1.08 -22.40 21.70
C ARG A 146 -1.53 -20.95 21.49
N ARG A 147 -2.77 -20.65 21.92
CA ARG A 147 -3.35 -19.30 21.82
C ARG A 147 -2.24 -18.35 22.26
N PRO A 148 -1.76 -17.45 21.37
CA PRO A 148 -0.88 -16.39 21.82
C PRO A 148 -1.61 -15.75 22.99
N GLN A 149 -1.00 -15.77 24.17
CA GLN A 149 -1.54 -15.11 25.34
C GLN A 149 -1.99 -13.74 24.86
N ARG A 150 -3.31 -13.47 24.91
CA ARG A 150 -3.89 -12.25 24.37
C ARG A 150 -3.26 -11.12 25.16
N ARG A 151 -2.15 -10.59 24.65
CA ARG A 151 -1.51 -9.41 25.19
C ARG A 151 -2.59 -8.34 25.16
N ARG A 152 -2.75 -7.62 26.27
CA ARG A 152 -3.65 -6.46 26.31
C ARG A 152 -3.35 -5.63 25.06
N ALA A 153 -4.40 -5.30 24.33
CA ALA A 153 -4.27 -4.39 23.20
C ALA A 153 -3.58 -3.12 23.72
N ASP A 154 -2.56 -2.67 23.01
CA ASP A 154 -1.91 -1.41 23.35
C ASP A 154 -2.96 -0.30 23.34
N SER A 155 -2.85 0.65 24.28
CA SER A 155 -3.73 1.82 24.22
C SER A 155 -3.55 2.52 22.86
N PRO A 156 -4.60 3.16 22.29
CA PRO A 156 -4.49 3.83 20.99
C PRO A 156 -3.29 4.77 20.90
N ARG A 157 -2.97 5.43 22.02
CA ARG A 157 -1.85 6.35 22.16
C ARG A 157 -0.48 5.64 22.15
N CYS A 158 -0.38 4.45 22.74
CA CYS A 158 0.84 3.63 22.68
C CYS A 158 1.06 3.03 21.28
N HIS A 159 -0.02 2.66 20.59
CA HIS A 159 0.04 2.17 19.22
C HIS A 159 0.50 3.27 18.27
N GLU A 160 -0.10 4.46 18.36
CA GLU A 160 0.31 5.64 17.58
C GLU A 160 1.80 5.93 17.72
N ALA A 161 2.27 6.04 18.97
CA ALA A 161 3.66 6.31 19.25
C ALA A 161 4.57 5.18 18.72
N SER A 162 4.18 3.91 18.90
CA SER A 162 4.90 2.76 18.33
C SER A 162 5.02 2.85 16.81
N VAL A 163 3.97 3.23 16.12
CA VAL A 163 3.98 3.40 14.66
C VAL A 163 4.92 4.53 14.25
N ILE A 164 4.81 5.70 14.87
CA ILE A 164 5.60 6.89 14.52
C ILE A 164 7.10 6.65 14.75
N PHE A 165 7.48 6.10 15.90
CA PHE A 165 8.89 5.79 16.19
C PHE A 165 9.46 4.68 15.29
N ASN A 166 8.62 3.84 14.67
CA ASN A 166 9.06 2.81 13.73
C ASN A 166 9.04 3.26 12.25
N LEU A 167 8.58 4.47 11.91
CA LEU A 167 8.46 4.93 10.51
C LEU A 167 9.77 4.86 9.74
N LEU A 168 10.85 5.45 10.29
CA LEU A 168 12.14 5.45 9.62
C LEU A 168 12.65 4.03 9.39
N ARG A 169 12.52 3.15 10.39
CA ARG A 169 12.90 1.74 10.23
C ARG A 169 12.08 1.06 9.13
N LEU A 170 10.77 1.27 9.11
CA LEU A 170 9.88 0.67 8.11
C LEU A 170 10.32 1.08 6.69
N LEU A 171 10.65 2.36 6.50
CA LEU A 171 10.98 2.92 5.19
C LEU A 171 12.43 2.64 4.75
N THR A 172 13.41 2.73 5.64
CA THR A 172 14.83 2.61 5.26
C THR A 172 15.38 1.18 5.35
N ARG A 173 14.81 0.35 6.22
CA ARG A 173 15.27 -1.03 6.44
C ARG A 173 14.27 -2.03 5.86
N ASP A 174 13.03 -2.02 6.35
CA ASP A 174 12.10 -3.10 6.03
C ASP A 174 11.66 -3.04 4.56
N LEU A 175 11.36 -1.84 4.04
CA LEU A 175 10.98 -1.62 2.65
C LEU A 175 12.14 -1.85 1.69
N ARG A 176 13.36 -1.37 2.02
CA ARG A 176 14.59 -1.67 1.26
C ARG A 176 14.84 -3.17 1.12
N LEU A 177 14.70 -3.92 2.22
CA LEU A 177 14.89 -5.38 2.20
C LEU A 177 13.90 -6.07 1.27
N VAL A 178 12.68 -5.55 1.14
CA VAL A 178 11.69 -6.08 0.20
C VAL A 178 12.06 -5.68 -1.24
N ALA A 179 12.53 -4.45 -1.47
CA ALA A 179 13.04 -4.01 -2.76
C ALA A 179 14.24 -4.83 -3.28
N ASP A 180 15.07 -5.33 -2.36
CA ASP A 180 16.17 -6.24 -2.68
C ASP A 180 15.67 -7.68 -2.95
N SER A 181 14.59 -8.10 -2.28
CA SER A 181 14.05 -9.47 -2.38
C SER A 181 13.14 -9.70 -3.60
N GLY A 182 12.56 -8.64 -4.18
CA GLY A 182 11.66 -8.74 -5.33
C GLY A 182 10.23 -9.21 -5.01
N PRO A 183 9.40 -9.44 -6.05
CA PRO A 183 8.01 -9.86 -5.90
C PRO A 183 7.85 -11.26 -5.28
N CYS A 184 6.62 -11.54 -4.91
CA CYS A 184 6.17 -12.85 -4.50
C CYS A 184 5.81 -13.72 -5.70
N LEU A 185 6.80 -14.45 -6.22
CA LEU A 185 6.61 -15.43 -7.28
C LEU A 185 6.92 -16.83 -6.73
#